data_AF-A0A661KU61-F1
#
_entry.id   AF-A0A661KU61-F1
#
_cell.length_a   1.000
_cell.length_b   1.000
_cell.length_c   1.000
_cell.angle_alpha   90.00
_cell.angle_beta   90.00
_cell.angle_gamma   90.00
#
_symmetry.space_group_name_H-M   'P 1'
#
loop_
_entity.id
_entity.type
_entity.pdbx_description
1 polymer ?
#
loop_
_entity_poly.entity_id
_entity_poly.type
_entity_poly.pdbx_seq_one_letter_code
_entity_poly.pdbx_strand_id
1 'polypeptide(L)' 'MIAGTHSGCGKTMVTLAMIASLVRRGYRVQPFKVGPDFIDPGHHRRISGRDSHNLDGWMIGLEYSKKIFYK' A
#
# COMPACT_ATOMS: atom_id res chain seq x y z
N MET A 1 1.48 -9.62 1.92
CA MET A 1 2.62 -8.67 1.82
C MET A 1 3.40 -9.01 0.57
N ILE A 2 3.81 -8.02 -0.22
CA ILE A 2 4.66 -8.22 -1.40
C ILE A 2 6.01 -7.57 -1.08
N ALA A 3 7.08 -8.34 -1.20
CA ALA A 3 8.45 -7.93 -0.93
C ALA A 3 9.36 -8.33 -2.09
N GLY A 4 10.66 -8.02 -2.00
CA GLY A 4 11.61 -8.35 -3.05
C GLY A 4 13.05 -8.04 -2.62
N THR A 5 14.00 -8.64 -3.32
CA THR A 5 15.39 -8.77 -2.86
C THR A 5 16.23 -7.50 -3.01
N HIS A 6 15.87 -6.63 -3.95
CA HIS A 6 16.58 -5.38 -4.23
C HIS A 6 15.62 -4.34 -4.83
N SER A 7 16.04 -3.08 -4.94
CA SER A 7 15.27 -2.04 -5.64
C SER A 7 15.11 -2.38 -7.13
N GLY A 8 14.01 -2.01 -7.75
CA GLY A 8 13.78 -2.27 -9.18
C GLY A 8 13.35 -3.69 -9.57
N CYS A 9 13.32 -4.66 -8.65
CA CYS A 9 12.92 -6.05 -8.95
C CYS A 9 11.42 -6.27 -9.26
N GLY A 10 10.64 -5.21 -9.51
CA GLY A 10 9.24 -5.30 -9.94
C GLY A 10 8.16 -5.31 -8.84
N LYS A 11 8.51 -5.15 -7.56
CA LYS A 11 7.55 -5.16 -6.42
C LYS A 11 6.35 -4.23 -6.63
N THR A 12 6.60 -3.00 -7.05
CA THR A 12 5.56 -2.00 -7.31
C THR A 12 4.61 -2.48 -8.41
N MET A 13 5.14 -2.97 -9.53
CA MET A 13 4.33 -3.46 -10.64
C MET A 13 3.45 -4.65 -10.22
N VAL A 14 4.00 -5.62 -9.50
CA VAL A 14 3.23 -6.76 -8.99
C VAL A 14 2.15 -6.30 -8.00
N THR A 15 2.48 -5.36 -7.11
CA THR A 15 1.52 -4.77 -6.15
C THR A 15 0.36 -4.09 -6.85
N LEU A 16 0.63 -3.24 -7.84
CA LEU A 16 -0.39 -2.55 -8.60
C LEU A 16 -1.27 -3.52 -9.39
N ALA A 17 -0.69 -4.56 -9.99
CA ALA A 17 -1.43 -5.59 -10.71
C ALA A 17 -2.38 -6.37 -9.77
N MET A 18 -1.93 -6.72 -8.56
CA MET A 18 -2.77 -7.39 -7.57
C MET A 18 -3.91 -6.49 -7.08
N ILE A 19 -3.63 -5.23 -6.75
CA ILE A 19 -4.66 -4.26 -6.35
C ILE A 19 -5.70 -4.11 -7.46
N ALA A 20 -5.25 -3.89 -8.70
CA ALA A 20 -6.15 -3.73 -9.85
C ALA A 20 -7.02 -4.97 -10.09
N SER A 21 -6.43 -6.16 -10.01
CA SER A 21 -7.17 -7.42 -10.18
C SER A 21 -8.25 -7.59 -9.11
N LEU A 22 -7.94 -7.31 -7.85
CA LEU A 22 -8.89 -7.44 -6.75
C LEU A 22 -10.02 -6.39 -6.86
N VAL A 23 -9.70 -5.14 -7.20
CA VAL A 23 -10.69 -4.09 -7.46
C VAL A 23 -11.62 -4.50 -8.61
N ARG A 24 -11.06 -5.02 -9.71
CA ARG A 24 -11.85 -5.51 -10.86
C ARG A 24 -12.80 -6.65 -10.50
N ARG A 25 -12.48 -7.44 -9.48
CA ARG A 25 -13.33 -8.52 -8.95
C ARG A 25 -14.38 -8.02 -7.95
N GLY A 26 -14.49 -6.71 -7.73
CA GLY A 26 -15.46 -6.09 -6.83
C GLY A 26 -15.03 -6.03 -5.36
N TYR A 27 -13.78 -6.40 -5.04
CA TYR A 27 -13.30 -6.30 -3.67
C TYR A 27 -12.97 -4.85 -3.29
N ARG A 28 -13.26 -4.50 -2.03
CA ARG A 28 -12.80 -3.25 -1.41
C ARG A 28 -11.36 -3.43 -0.93
N VAL A 29 -10.40 -2.92 -1.70
CA VAL A 29 -8.97 -3.08 -1.41
C VAL A 29 -8.43 -1.89 -0.63
N GLN A 30 -7.90 -2.11 0.57
CA GLN A 30 -7.19 -1.11 1.37
C GLN A 30 -5.67 -1.31 1.19
N PRO A 31 -4.99 -0.47 0.38
CA PRO A 31 -3.55 -0.59 0.20
C PRO A 31 -2.78 -0.02 1.38
N PHE A 32 -1.58 -0.55 1.56
CA PHE A 32 -0.60 -0.11 2.54
C PHE A 32 0.80 -0.14 1.94
N LYS A 33 1.71 0.68 2.47
CA LYS A 33 3.11 0.77 2.05
C LYS A 33 4.02 0.66 3.28
N VAL A 34 5.21 0.11 3.10
CA VAL A 34 6.30 0.13 4.09
C VAL A 34 7.51 0.81 3.45
N GLY A 35 8.19 1.67 4.20
CA GLY A 35 9.38 2.41 3.77
C GLY A 35 9.09 3.82 3.22
N PRO A 36 10.14 4.61 2.96
CA PRO A 36 10.07 6.07 2.90
C PRO A 36 9.59 6.67 1.57
N ASP A 37 9.41 5.84 0.54
CA ASP A 37 8.95 6.32 -0.76
C ASP A 37 7.46 6.74 -0.74
N PHE A 38 7.17 7.85 -1.43
CA PHE A 38 5.84 8.45 -1.54
C PHE A 38 5.19 8.25 -2.92
N ILE A 39 5.89 7.64 -3.88
CA ILE A 39 5.37 7.38 -5.23
C ILE A 39 4.31 6.25 -5.18
N ASP A 40 4.63 5.14 -4.49
CA ASP A 40 3.73 3.98 -4.40
C ASP A 40 2.33 4.35 -3.86
N PRO A 41 2.18 5.12 -2.76
CA PRO A 41 0.86 5.54 -2.26
C PRO A 41 -0.03 6.24 -3.29
N GLY A 42 0.56 7.07 -4.16
CA GLY A 42 -0.17 7.75 -5.23
C GLY A 42 -0.73 6.77 -6.27
N HIS A 43 0.07 5.79 -6.69
CA HIS A 43 -0.36 4.75 -7.61
C HIS A 43 -1.41 3.82 -6.98
N HIS A 44 -1.20 3.43 -5.71
CA HIS A 44 -2.16 2.65 -4.97
C HIS A 44 -3.54 3.34 -4.94
N ARG A 45 -3.58 4.61 -4.54
CA ARG A 45 -4.82 5.40 -4.44
C ARG A 45 -5.55 5.51 -5.78
N ARG A 46 -4.80 5.71 -6.86
CA ARG A 46 -5.36 5.79 -8.22
C ARG A 46 -6.10 4.51 -8.62
N ILE A 47 -5.61 3.34 -8.21
CA ILE A 47 -6.19 2.05 -8.59
C ILE A 47 -7.27 1.61 -7.59
N SER A 48 -7.02 1.73 -6.29
CA SER A 48 -7.92 1.26 -5.23
C SER A 48 -9.07 2.22 -4.94
N GLY A 49 -8.95 3.50 -5.35
CA GLY A 49 -9.85 4.58 -4.94
C GLY A 49 -9.74 4.94 -3.45
N ARG A 50 -8.73 4.43 -2.73
CA ARG A 50 -8.56 4.59 -1.28
C ARG A 50 -7.14 5.01 -0.95
N ASP A 51 -6.97 5.84 0.07
CA ASP A 51 -5.65 6.26 0.51
C ASP A 51 -4.79 5.06 0.91
N SER A 52 -3.52 5.07 0.51
CA SER A 52 -2.55 4.06 0.94
C SER A 52 -1.82 4.57 2.16
N HIS A 53 -1.92 3.84 3.27
CA HIS A 53 -1.29 4.23 4.53
C HIS A 53 0.10 3.61 4.68
N ASN A 54 1.02 4.33 5.30
CA ASN A 54 2.31 3.77 5.69
C ASN A 54 2.10 2.87 6.92
N LEU A 55 2.72 1.70 6.96
CA LEU A 55 2.73 0.79 8.11
C LEU A 55 4.08 0.79 8.84
N ASP A 56 5.01 1.62 8.40
CA ASP A 56 6.34 1.63 8.95
C ASP A 56 6.38 2.34 10.30
N GLY A 57 6.48 1.57 11.38
CA GLY A 57 6.27 2.05 12.75
C GLY A 57 7.22 3.16 13.18
N TRP A 58 8.46 3.17 12.66
CA TRP A 58 9.42 4.25 12.93
C TRP A 58 9.09 5.56 12.20
N MET A 59 8.25 5.51 11.16
CA MET A 59 7.84 6.69 10.39
C MET A 59 6.55 7.34 10.91
N ILE A 60 5.60 6.55 11.44
CA ILE A 60 4.25 7.04 11.76
C ILE A 60 3.88 6.99 13.25
N GLY A 61 4.62 6.23 14.07
CA GLY A 61 4.31 6.03 15.48
C GLY A 61 3.08 5.15 15.75
N LEU A 62 2.96 4.67 16.99
CA LEU A 62 1.93 3.71 17.40
C LEU A 62 0.50 4.27 17.31
N GLU A 63 0.32 5.54 17.68
CA GLU A 63 -1.01 6.16 17.72
C GLU A 63 -1.61 6.32 16.32
N TYR A 64 -0.82 6.76 15.34
CA TYR A 64 -1.28 6.82 13.95
C TYR A 64 -1.53 5.41 13.39
N SER A 65 -0.64 4.45 13.68
CA SER A 65 -0.82 3.05 13.27
C SER A 65 -2.17 2.50 13.72
N LYS A 66 -2.51 2.63 15.01
CA LYS A 66 -3.83 2.25 15.55
C LYS A 66 -4.99 2.96 14.84
N LYS A 67 -4.87 4.27 14.63
CA LYS A 67 -5.91 5.09 13.98
C LYS A 67 -6.28 4.61 12.58
N ILE A 68 -5.36 3.99 11.84
CA ILE A 68 -5.65 3.45 10.51
C ILE A 68 -6.57 2.22 10.56
N PHE A 69 -6.50 1.41 11.63
CA PHE A 69 -7.25 0.15 11.74
C PHE A 69 -8.57 0.28 12.49
N TYR A 70 -8.70 1.21 13.43
CA TYR A 70 -9.89 1.36 14.28
C TYR A 70 -10.90 2.40 13.76
N LYS A 71 -10.96 2.63 12.44
CA LYS A 71 -11.99 3.46 11.80
C LYS A 71 -13.24 2.67 11.46
#